data_AF-A0A2W5ZRF8-F1
#
_entry.id   AF-A0A2W5ZRF8-F1
#
_cell.length_a   1.000
_cell.length_b   1.000
_cell.length_c   1.000
_cell.angle_alpha   90.00
_cell.angle_beta   90.00
_cell.angle_gamma   90.00
#
_symmetry.space_group_name_H-M   'P 1'
#
loop_
_entity.id
_entity.type
_entity.pdbx_description
1 polymer ?
#
loop_
_entity_poly.entity_id
_entity_poly.type
_entity_poly.pdbx_seq_one_letter_code
_entity_poly.pdbx_strand_id
1 'polypeptide(L)'
;MQRMMEHSHRRRTGASLLAALALFALTQAMVSEQLPNSPRPTNVATLRPLNAPSSASFRANGSASGTPASNQALEMVPAGRSTVNVPILMYHYIRDNPDPQDVLGANLSVSPRDFRLQMEWLARNGYHPVDLDDLRSYVMGSGTLPSKPVVISLDDGYSDLYTVAYPLLHAYQFKAVAYVVTGFFGRPSNVTPAQVVEMNANGIEIGSHTVSHPDLTKLSGAELQRQLDDSKVTLEAILGHPVLDFCYPSGAVNPIVVHAVQAAGYQSATTTHAGSTAHSAADRYEWTRVRVSGGEPLAEFAARLGSSEPSQPTPGTAAPVLSTGQPLRPPLRQGRGPARVPPVLPTWGALTP
;
A
#
# COMPACT_ATOMS: atom_id res chain seq x y z
N MET A 1 -18.63 -77.35 -26.73
CA MET A 1 -19.55 -77.01 -27.83
C MET A 1 -19.71 -75.49 -27.85
N GLN A 2 -19.50 -74.70 -28.89
CA GLN A 2 -18.90 -74.85 -30.22
C GLN A 2 -18.86 -73.41 -30.81
N ARG A 3 -17.68 -72.97 -31.27
CA ARG A 3 -17.35 -72.01 -32.37
C ARG A 3 -18.14 -70.69 -32.52
N MET A 4 -17.49 -69.52 -32.56
CA MET A 4 -16.76 -68.92 -33.71
C MET A 4 -17.59 -68.80 -35.01
N MET A 5 -17.76 -67.55 -35.50
CA MET A 5 -17.61 -67.02 -36.89
C MET A 5 -18.42 -65.71 -37.01
N GLU A 6 -17.80 -64.53 -37.10
CA GLU A 6 -17.37 -63.85 -38.34
C GLU A 6 -18.40 -63.89 -39.49
N HIS A 7 -18.94 -62.72 -39.87
CA HIS A 7 -18.87 -62.24 -41.26
C HIS A 7 -19.28 -60.77 -41.43
N SER A 8 -18.44 -60.04 -42.17
CA SER A 8 -18.72 -58.73 -42.76
C SER A 8 -19.49 -58.89 -44.08
N HIS A 9 -20.38 -57.94 -44.43
CA HIS A 9 -20.71 -57.53 -45.80
C HIS A 9 -21.39 -56.15 -45.75
N ARG A 10 -20.72 -55.10 -46.22
CA ARG A 10 -20.74 -54.51 -47.59
C ARG A 10 -21.99 -53.69 -47.92
N ARG A 11 -21.67 -52.41 -48.19
CA ARG A 11 -22.41 -51.30 -48.83
C ARG A 11 -23.31 -51.69 -50.02
N ARG A 12 -24.40 -50.92 -50.19
CA ARG A 12 -25.07 -50.39 -51.42
C ARG A 12 -26.55 -50.08 -51.05
N THR A 13 -27.32 -49.10 -51.54
CA THR A 13 -27.27 -47.97 -52.50
C THR A 13 -28.68 -47.35 -52.48
N GLY A 14 -28.84 -46.07 -52.86
CA GLY A 14 -30.12 -45.45 -53.25
C GLY A 14 -30.60 -44.41 -52.24
N ALA A 15 -30.39 -43.10 -52.43
CA ALA A 15 -30.83 -42.19 -53.50
C ALA A 15 -32.36 -42.07 -53.60
N SER A 16 -32.89 -41.00 -53.00
CA SER A 16 -34.17 -40.33 -53.26
C SER A 16 -34.10 -38.99 -52.52
N LEU A 17 -34.49 -37.82 -53.01
CA LEU A 17 -34.83 -37.28 -54.32
C LEU A 17 -35.03 -35.77 -54.05
N LEU A 18 -34.45 -34.89 -54.88
CA LEU A 18 -34.92 -33.55 -55.31
C LEU A 18 -35.38 -32.50 -54.26
N ALA A 19 -34.64 -31.40 -54.11
CA ALA A 19 -34.88 -30.07 -54.74
C ALA A 19 -35.69 -29.12 -53.81
N ALA A 20 -35.42 -27.83 -53.63
CA ALA A 20 -34.75 -26.86 -54.48
C ALA A 20 -34.10 -25.71 -53.67
N LEU A 21 -33.06 -25.12 -54.27
CA LEU A 21 -32.37 -23.89 -53.88
C LEU A 21 -33.14 -22.64 -54.36
N ALA A 22 -33.10 -21.60 -53.51
CA ALA A 22 -32.77 -20.19 -53.78
C ALA A 22 -33.43 -19.39 -54.93
N LEU A 23 -34.00 -18.22 -54.58
CA LEU A 23 -33.80 -16.92 -55.26
C LEU A 23 -34.32 -15.78 -54.33
N PHE A 24 -33.48 -14.98 -53.68
CA PHE A 24 -32.76 -13.75 -54.10
C PHE A 24 -33.57 -12.43 -54.02
N ALA A 25 -33.02 -11.51 -53.22
CA ALA A 25 -32.93 -10.05 -53.38
C ALA A 25 -34.05 -9.06 -53.01
N LEU A 26 -33.56 -8.05 -52.28
CA LEU A 26 -33.93 -6.61 -52.23
C LEU A 26 -35.29 -6.22 -51.67
N THR A 27 -35.27 -5.51 -50.55
CA THR A 27 -35.47 -4.04 -50.52
C THR A 27 -35.03 -3.47 -49.17
N GLN A 28 -34.04 -2.57 -49.17
CA GLN A 28 -33.94 -1.54 -48.14
C GLN A 28 -34.98 -0.46 -48.44
N ALA A 29 -35.81 -0.14 -47.48
CA ALA A 29 -36.57 1.10 -47.44
C ALA A 29 -36.49 1.67 -46.02
N MET A 30 -36.03 2.91 -45.98
CA MET A 30 -35.87 3.79 -44.84
C MET A 30 -37.14 3.86 -43.98
N VAL A 31 -37.02 3.59 -42.68
CA VAL A 31 -37.92 4.15 -41.67
C VAL A 31 -37.06 4.79 -40.60
N SER A 32 -36.95 6.11 -40.72
CA SER A 32 -36.50 7.01 -39.67
C SER A 32 -37.60 7.04 -38.60
N GLU A 33 -37.48 6.26 -37.54
CA GLU A 33 -38.33 6.45 -36.36
C GLU A 33 -37.96 7.77 -35.68
N GLN A 34 -38.85 8.75 -35.84
CA GLN A 34 -38.88 9.98 -35.08
C GLN A 34 -39.15 9.64 -33.61
N LEU A 35 -38.14 9.81 -32.77
CA LEU A 35 -38.30 9.88 -31.32
C LEU A 35 -39.28 11.00 -30.95
N PRO A 36 -40.25 10.77 -30.05
CA PRO A 36 -41.11 11.84 -29.57
C PRO A 36 -40.29 12.86 -28.76
N ASN A 37 -40.37 14.12 -29.18
CA ASN A 37 -39.87 15.29 -28.48
C ASN A 37 -40.36 15.30 -27.02
N SER A 38 -39.46 15.01 -26.08
CA SER A 38 -39.66 15.36 -24.67
C SER A 38 -39.22 16.81 -24.44
N PRO A 39 -39.99 17.62 -23.69
CA PRO A 39 -39.76 19.05 -23.56
C PRO A 39 -38.47 19.36 -22.77
N ARG A 40 -37.75 20.38 -23.25
CA ARG A 40 -36.66 21.07 -22.51
C ARG A 40 -37.13 21.43 -21.10
N PRO A 41 -36.37 21.09 -20.04
CA PRO A 41 -36.44 21.84 -18.81
C PRO A 41 -35.67 23.16 -18.98
N THR A 42 -36.40 24.23 -19.29
CA THR A 42 -36.00 25.59 -18.91
C THR A 42 -36.03 25.70 -17.39
N ASN A 43 -34.85 25.75 -16.77
CA ASN A 43 -34.55 26.58 -15.60
C ASN A 43 -33.06 26.47 -15.31
N VAL A 44 -32.29 27.42 -15.83
CA VAL A 44 -30.96 27.75 -15.31
C VAL A 44 -31.20 28.48 -13.98
N ALA A 45 -31.34 27.72 -12.91
CA ALA A 45 -31.08 28.26 -11.59
C ALA A 45 -29.56 28.35 -11.45
N THR A 46 -29.03 29.57 -11.49
CA THR A 46 -27.66 29.88 -11.08
C THR A 46 -27.44 29.37 -9.66
N LEU A 47 -26.85 28.17 -9.54
CA LEU A 47 -26.31 27.69 -8.28
C LEU A 47 -25.08 28.55 -7.96
N ARG A 48 -25.24 29.42 -6.97
CA ARG A 48 -24.12 30.05 -6.26
C ARG A 48 -23.12 28.96 -5.83
N PRO A 49 -21.81 29.22 -5.87
CA PRO A 49 -20.84 28.32 -5.26
C PRO A 49 -21.23 28.12 -3.79
N LEU A 50 -21.45 26.86 -3.40
CA LEU A 50 -21.45 26.50 -1.99
C LEU A 50 -20.03 26.78 -1.50
N ASN A 51 -19.91 27.77 -0.61
CA ASN A 51 -18.70 28.05 0.12
C ASN A 51 -18.15 26.73 0.68
N ALA A 52 -16.94 26.38 0.25
CA ALA A 52 -16.13 25.40 0.95
C ALA A 52 -16.12 25.77 2.44
N PRO A 53 -16.29 24.82 3.37
CA PRO A 53 -16.01 25.12 4.76
C PRO A 53 -14.57 25.61 4.83
N SER A 54 -14.44 26.84 5.34
CA SER A 54 -13.20 27.55 5.57
C SER A 54 -12.14 26.58 6.07
N SER A 55 -11.02 26.51 5.37
CA SER A 55 -9.78 25.93 5.83
C SER A 55 -9.54 26.38 7.27
N ALA A 56 -9.84 25.51 8.23
CA ALA A 56 -9.41 25.68 9.59
C ALA A 56 -7.89 25.65 9.52
N SER A 57 -7.30 26.84 9.56
CA SER A 57 -5.87 27.05 9.73
C SER A 57 -5.46 26.22 10.94
N PHE A 58 -4.77 25.10 10.70
CA PHE A 58 -4.02 24.39 11.72
C PHE A 58 -2.91 25.35 12.18
N ARG A 59 -3.24 26.19 13.17
CA ARG A 59 -2.22 26.87 13.97
C ARG A 59 -1.60 25.81 14.85
N ALA A 60 -0.46 25.29 14.40
CA ALA A 60 0.49 24.61 15.26
C ALA A 60 1.05 25.62 16.28
N ASN A 61 0.28 25.93 17.33
CA ASN A 61 0.81 26.56 18.53
C ASN A 61 1.24 25.44 19.49
N GLY A 62 2.43 24.92 19.21
CA GLY A 62 3.17 24.01 20.06
C GLY A 62 4.63 24.14 19.68
N SER A 63 5.38 24.92 20.46
CA SER A 63 6.83 24.98 20.40
C SER A 63 7.41 23.60 20.73
N ALA A 64 7.51 22.73 19.73
CA ALA A 64 8.36 21.56 19.79
C ALA A 64 9.70 21.96 19.16
N SER A 65 10.59 22.49 19.99
CA SER A 65 12.03 22.42 19.73
C SER A 65 12.44 20.95 19.78
N GLY A 66 12.19 20.23 18.69
CA GLY A 66 12.77 18.94 18.39
C GLY A 66 13.90 19.16 17.40
N THR A 67 15.12 19.00 17.87
CA THR A 67 16.37 18.97 17.09
C THR A 67 16.21 18.17 15.78
N PRO A 68 16.80 18.59 14.65
CA PRO A 68 16.79 17.77 13.44
C PRO A 68 17.46 16.41 13.73
N ALA A 69 16.91 15.36 13.11
CA ALA A 69 17.36 13.98 13.19
C ALA A 69 18.89 13.89 13.25
N SER A 70 19.40 13.26 14.31
CA SER A 70 20.81 12.92 14.41
C SER A 70 21.25 12.13 13.19
N ASN A 71 22.41 12.49 12.65
CA ASN A 71 23.13 11.83 11.55
C ASN A 71 23.62 10.41 11.93
N GLN A 72 22.76 9.61 12.55
CA GLN A 72 23.01 8.23 12.90
C GLN A 72 22.94 7.41 11.62
N ALA A 73 23.92 6.53 11.42
CA ALA A 73 23.88 5.55 10.36
C ALA A 73 22.56 4.78 10.40
N LEU A 74 21.87 4.64 9.27
CA LEU A 74 20.74 3.74 9.17
C LEU A 74 21.22 2.32 9.51
N GLU A 75 20.64 1.74 10.55
CA GLU A 75 20.81 0.34 10.90
C GLU A 75 20.01 -0.51 9.91
N MET A 76 20.62 -1.58 9.43
CA MET A 76 20.02 -2.49 8.45
C MET A 76 19.96 -3.90 9.02
N VAL A 77 18.96 -4.66 8.60
CA VAL A 77 18.91 -6.10 8.85
C VAL A 77 20.01 -6.78 8.02
N PRO A 78 20.88 -7.61 8.62
CA PRO A 78 21.95 -8.29 7.88
C PRO A 78 21.40 -9.21 6.79
N ALA A 79 21.90 -9.08 5.57
CA ALA A 79 21.53 -9.96 4.46
C ALA A 79 21.86 -11.44 4.71
N GLY A 80 21.23 -12.34 3.93
CA GLY A 80 21.52 -13.78 3.97
C GLY A 80 20.81 -14.55 5.08
N ARG A 81 19.86 -13.93 5.79
CA ARG A 81 18.99 -14.63 6.74
C ARG A 81 17.99 -15.51 5.97
N SER A 82 17.81 -16.76 6.40
CA SER A 82 16.77 -17.66 5.86
C SER A 82 15.36 -17.26 6.30
N THR A 83 15.25 -16.54 7.40
CA THR A 83 13.99 -16.09 8.02
C THR A 83 14.22 -14.72 8.67
N VAL A 84 13.22 -13.85 8.63
CA VAL A 84 13.27 -12.49 9.16
C VAL A 84 12.00 -12.15 9.91
N ASN A 85 12.11 -11.44 11.05
CA ASN A 85 10.95 -10.96 11.79
C ASN A 85 10.48 -9.60 11.27
N VAL A 86 9.38 -9.57 10.51
CA VAL A 86 8.73 -8.37 9.99
C VAL A 86 7.23 -8.45 10.31
N PRO A 87 6.70 -7.68 11.26
CA PRO A 87 5.26 -7.68 11.52
C PRO A 87 4.52 -7.10 10.31
N ILE A 88 3.58 -7.86 9.76
CA ILE A 88 2.66 -7.39 8.71
C ILE A 88 1.34 -7.03 9.37
N LEU A 89 1.12 -5.74 9.62
CA LEU A 89 -0.09 -5.22 10.25
C LEU A 89 -1.27 -5.31 9.28
N MET A 90 -2.39 -5.87 9.72
CA MET A 90 -3.62 -6.00 8.95
C MET A 90 -4.68 -5.04 9.47
N TYR A 91 -4.94 -3.99 8.69
CA TYR A 91 -6.04 -3.05 8.86
C TYR A 91 -7.14 -3.31 7.83
N HIS A 92 -8.35 -2.84 8.11
CA HIS A 92 -9.45 -2.80 7.14
C HIS A 92 -9.99 -1.37 7.11
N TYR A 93 -11.02 -1.06 7.89
CA TYR A 93 -11.58 0.29 7.95
C TYR A 93 -10.76 1.21 8.85
N ILE A 94 -10.54 2.45 8.40
CA ILE A 94 -10.03 3.55 9.22
C ILE A 94 -11.15 4.56 9.47
N ARG A 95 -12.11 4.18 10.31
CA ARG A 95 -13.33 4.95 10.59
C ARG A 95 -13.82 4.70 12.02
N ASP A 96 -14.66 5.62 12.51
CA ASP A 96 -15.51 5.31 13.65
C ASP A 96 -16.66 4.42 13.19
N ASN A 97 -16.88 3.30 13.87
CA ASN A 97 -17.94 2.35 13.50
C ASN A 97 -19.32 3.04 13.62
N PRO A 98 -20.09 3.17 12.52
CA PRO A 98 -21.34 3.92 12.50
C PRO A 98 -22.53 3.13 13.04
N ASP A 99 -22.42 1.80 13.12
CA ASP A 99 -23.46 0.93 13.65
C ASP A 99 -22.92 0.11 14.84
N PRO A 100 -23.29 0.45 16.09
CA PRO A 100 -22.87 -0.29 17.27
C PRO A 100 -23.28 -1.76 17.28
N GLN A 101 -24.26 -2.18 16.47
CA GLN A 101 -24.71 -3.56 16.37
C GLN A 101 -23.87 -4.39 15.38
N ASP A 102 -23.11 -3.74 14.50
CA ASP A 102 -22.17 -4.39 13.60
C ASP A 102 -20.89 -4.76 14.37
N VAL A 103 -20.93 -5.87 15.11
CA VAL A 103 -19.81 -6.36 15.91
C VAL A 103 -18.58 -6.69 15.04
N LEU A 104 -18.81 -7.23 13.85
CA LEU A 104 -17.72 -7.53 12.91
C LEU A 104 -17.09 -6.23 12.41
N GLY A 105 -17.90 -5.28 11.95
CA GLY A 105 -17.43 -3.96 11.54
C GLY A 105 -16.73 -3.21 12.66
N ALA A 106 -17.21 -3.31 13.90
CA ALA A 106 -16.54 -2.76 15.07
C ALA A 106 -15.14 -3.35 15.26
N ASN A 107 -14.99 -4.68 15.12
CA ASN A 107 -13.69 -5.34 15.23
C ASN A 107 -12.73 -4.95 14.09
N LEU A 108 -13.26 -4.71 12.89
CA LEU A 108 -12.50 -4.34 11.70
C LEU A 108 -12.27 -2.81 11.55
N SER A 109 -12.82 -1.98 12.45
CA SER A 109 -12.71 -0.52 12.37
C SER A 109 -11.75 0.04 13.39
N VAL A 110 -10.62 0.56 12.92
CA VAL A 110 -9.71 1.36 13.73
C VAL A 110 -10.10 2.83 13.58
N SER A 111 -10.34 3.53 14.70
CA SER A 111 -10.72 4.95 14.63
C SER A 111 -9.59 5.77 13.97
N PRO A 112 -9.89 6.88 13.27
CA PRO A 112 -8.87 7.78 12.74
C PRO A 112 -7.89 8.27 13.81
N ARG A 113 -8.39 8.47 15.05
CA ARG A 113 -7.57 8.83 16.20
C ARG A 113 -6.56 7.75 16.55
N ASP A 114 -7.01 6.50 16.64
CA ASP A 114 -6.15 5.40 17.08
C ASP A 114 -5.16 5.01 15.99
N PHE A 115 -5.56 5.05 14.72
CA PHE A 115 -4.65 4.88 13.59
C PHE A 115 -3.52 5.90 13.63
N ARG A 116 -3.84 7.19 13.87
CA ARG A 116 -2.82 8.23 14.06
C ARG A 116 -1.88 7.94 15.23
N LEU A 117 -2.42 7.55 16.38
CA LEU A 117 -1.60 7.22 17.56
C LEU A 117 -0.68 6.03 17.30
N GLN A 118 -1.12 5.04 16.53
CA GLN A 118 -0.32 3.88 16.12
C GLN A 118 0.82 4.31 15.18
N MET A 119 0.55 5.12 14.15
CA MET A 119 1.58 5.62 13.23
C MET A 119 2.62 6.51 13.96
N GLU A 120 2.15 7.42 14.81
CA GLU A 120 3.01 8.25 15.67
C GLU A 120 3.87 7.40 16.61
N TRP A 121 3.34 6.28 17.11
CA TRP A 121 4.08 5.38 17.97
C TRP A 121 5.14 4.62 17.18
N LEU A 122 4.83 4.10 15.98
CA LEU A 122 5.81 3.44 15.11
C LEU A 122 6.99 4.38 14.82
N ALA A 123 6.70 5.60 14.38
CA ALA A 123 7.72 6.62 14.10
C ALA A 123 8.61 6.91 15.31
N ARG A 124 8.01 7.17 16.49
CA ARG A 124 8.76 7.49 17.71
C ARG A 124 9.58 6.34 18.26
N ASN A 125 9.21 5.10 17.95
CA ASN A 125 9.92 3.91 18.43
C ASN A 125 10.92 3.35 17.40
N GLY A 126 11.16 4.09 16.31
CA GLY A 126 12.17 3.79 15.30
C GLY A 126 11.80 2.62 14.39
N TYR A 127 10.51 2.34 14.21
CA TYR A 127 10.05 1.42 13.19
C TYR A 127 10.19 2.06 11.81
N HIS A 128 10.56 1.26 10.82
CA HIS A 128 10.68 1.68 9.44
C HIS A 128 9.65 0.95 8.60
N PRO A 129 8.52 1.61 8.25
CA PRO A 129 7.54 1.02 7.36
C PRO A 129 8.15 0.70 5.99
N VAL A 130 7.98 -0.55 5.58
CA VAL A 130 8.38 -1.11 4.29
C VAL A 130 7.14 -1.69 3.59
N ASP A 131 7.26 -1.93 2.29
CA ASP A 131 6.22 -2.59 1.51
C ASP A 131 6.53 -4.09 1.32
N LEU A 132 5.70 -4.82 0.57
CA LEU A 132 5.92 -6.25 0.33
C LEU A 132 6.98 -6.49 -0.74
N ASP A 133 7.24 -5.54 -1.64
CA ASP A 133 8.39 -5.62 -2.53
C ASP A 133 9.72 -5.59 -1.78
N ASP A 134 9.86 -4.73 -0.77
CA ASP A 134 11.02 -4.70 0.11
C ASP A 134 11.21 -6.04 0.85
N LEU A 135 10.13 -6.58 1.44
CA LEU A 135 10.16 -7.87 2.17
C LEU A 135 10.49 -9.03 1.22
N ARG A 136 9.83 -9.10 0.07
CA ARG A 136 10.04 -10.12 -0.97
C ARG A 136 11.48 -10.05 -1.47
N SER A 137 11.96 -8.88 -1.85
CA SER A 137 13.33 -8.68 -2.32
C SER A 137 14.35 -9.13 -1.28
N TYR A 138 14.11 -8.82 0.00
CA TYR A 138 14.99 -9.26 1.09
C TYR A 138 15.03 -10.79 1.23
N VAL A 139 13.87 -11.45 1.36
CA VAL A 139 13.85 -12.91 1.57
C VAL A 139 14.32 -13.69 0.34
N MET A 140 14.24 -13.09 -0.85
CA MET A 140 14.77 -13.64 -2.09
C MET A 140 16.25 -13.31 -2.32
N GLY A 141 16.88 -12.55 -1.42
CA GLY A 141 18.31 -12.24 -1.45
C GLY A 141 18.73 -11.13 -2.43
N SER A 142 17.78 -10.35 -2.95
CA SER A 142 18.03 -9.25 -3.90
C SER A 142 17.88 -7.85 -3.28
N GLY A 143 17.41 -7.75 -2.04
CA GLY A 143 17.14 -6.49 -1.35
C GLY A 143 17.68 -6.44 0.09
N THR A 144 17.46 -5.30 0.73
CA THR A 144 17.85 -5.03 2.12
C THR A 144 16.66 -4.48 2.89
N LEU A 145 16.59 -4.74 4.20
CA LEU A 145 15.59 -4.14 5.08
C LEU A 145 16.24 -3.18 6.09
N PRO A 146 15.61 -2.02 6.37
CA PRO A 146 16.02 -1.19 7.50
C PRO A 146 15.76 -1.90 8.83
N SER A 147 16.35 -1.41 9.92
CA SER A 147 16.06 -1.91 11.27
C SER A 147 14.58 -1.77 11.62
N LYS A 148 14.07 -2.65 12.48
CA LYS A 148 12.64 -2.65 12.89
C LYS A 148 11.67 -2.50 11.69
N PRO A 149 11.82 -3.31 10.64
CA PRO A 149 10.91 -3.23 9.50
C PRO A 149 9.49 -3.61 9.95
N VAL A 150 8.49 -2.94 9.39
CA VAL A 150 7.07 -3.24 9.61
C VAL A 150 6.32 -3.03 8.31
N VAL A 151 5.40 -3.92 7.96
CA VAL A 151 4.51 -3.71 6.81
C VAL A 151 3.17 -3.24 7.33
N ILE A 152 2.63 -2.16 6.75
CA ILE A 152 1.27 -1.69 7.00
C ILE A 152 0.42 -2.15 5.83
N SER A 153 -0.54 -3.05 6.05
CA SER A 153 -1.46 -3.51 5.01
C SER A 153 -2.90 -3.08 5.31
N LEU A 154 -3.62 -2.61 4.29
CA LEU A 154 -5.03 -2.22 4.35
C LEU A 154 -5.84 -3.03 3.33
N ASP A 155 -6.84 -3.76 3.80
CA ASP A 155 -7.66 -4.65 2.98
C ASP A 155 -8.90 -3.94 2.39
N ASP A 156 -9.56 -4.60 1.43
CA ASP A 156 -10.85 -4.28 0.81
C ASP A 156 -10.95 -3.02 -0.06
N GLY A 157 -10.05 -2.05 0.10
CA GLY A 157 -10.08 -0.79 -0.66
C GLY A 157 -11.28 0.10 -0.31
N TYR A 158 -11.61 0.22 0.98
CA TYR A 158 -12.63 1.15 1.46
C TYR A 158 -12.25 2.61 1.20
N SER A 159 -13.21 3.52 1.11
CA SER A 159 -12.95 4.94 0.82
C SER A 159 -12.12 5.64 1.91
N ASP A 160 -12.14 5.14 3.15
CA ASP A 160 -11.30 5.63 4.24
C ASP A 160 -9.80 5.31 4.09
N LEU A 161 -9.43 4.32 3.26
CA LEU A 161 -8.05 4.14 2.80
C LEU A 161 -7.52 5.43 2.16
N TYR A 162 -8.28 6.01 1.22
CA TYR A 162 -7.85 7.22 0.50
C TYR A 162 -8.12 8.51 1.29
N THR A 163 -9.25 8.59 1.99
CA THR A 163 -9.68 9.85 2.62
C THR A 163 -9.09 10.07 4.02
N VAL A 164 -8.63 9.01 4.70
CA VAL A 164 -8.10 9.08 6.07
C VAL A 164 -6.69 8.50 6.16
N ALA A 165 -6.49 7.25 5.73
CA ALA A 165 -5.22 6.55 5.94
C ALA A 165 -4.09 7.13 5.08
N TYR A 166 -4.33 7.26 3.77
CA TYR A 166 -3.33 7.71 2.78
C TYR A 166 -2.73 9.09 3.11
N PRO A 167 -3.52 10.15 3.41
CA PRO A 167 -2.95 11.46 3.74
C PRO A 167 -2.02 11.41 4.95
N LEU A 168 -2.33 10.57 5.95
CA LEU A 168 -1.50 10.40 7.13
C LEU A 168 -0.21 9.65 6.79
N LEU A 169 -0.31 8.51 6.10
CA LEU A 169 0.86 7.72 5.67
C LEU A 169 1.80 8.56 4.81
N HIS A 170 1.24 9.33 3.87
CA HIS A 170 2.00 10.25 3.02
C HIS A 170 2.71 11.35 3.84
N ALA A 171 2.04 11.93 4.84
CA ALA A 171 2.65 12.93 5.72
C ALA A 171 3.84 12.39 6.54
N TYR A 172 3.84 11.10 6.89
CA TYR A 172 4.97 10.42 7.52
C TYR A 172 5.99 9.84 6.54
N GLN A 173 5.73 9.90 5.23
CA GLN A 173 6.48 9.20 4.19
C GLN A 173 6.55 7.69 4.46
N PHE A 174 5.50 7.12 5.04
CA PHE A 174 5.39 5.70 5.32
C PHE A 174 4.95 4.95 4.06
N LYS A 175 5.71 3.90 3.73
CA LYS A 175 5.28 2.87 2.79
C LYS A 175 4.13 2.05 3.42
N ALA A 176 3.24 1.56 2.57
CA ALA A 176 2.17 0.65 2.94
C ALA A 176 1.72 -0.16 1.72
N VAL A 177 0.93 -1.20 1.95
CA VAL A 177 0.27 -1.99 0.90
C VAL A 177 -1.25 -1.87 1.02
N ALA A 178 -1.91 -1.59 -0.08
CA ALA A 178 -3.37 -1.60 -0.18
C ALA A 178 -3.84 -2.77 -1.06
N TYR A 179 -4.64 -3.67 -0.49
CA TYR A 179 -5.28 -4.75 -1.22
C TYR A 179 -6.67 -4.34 -1.67
N VAL A 180 -6.91 -4.31 -2.98
CA VAL A 180 -8.16 -3.77 -3.54
C VAL A 180 -8.99 -4.84 -4.24
N VAL A 181 -10.29 -4.82 -3.98
CA VAL A 181 -11.28 -5.66 -4.67
C VAL A 181 -11.72 -4.93 -5.93
N THR A 182 -11.27 -5.39 -7.10
CA THR A 182 -11.40 -4.63 -8.36
C THR A 182 -12.85 -4.40 -8.79
N GLY A 183 -13.75 -5.37 -8.56
CA GLY A 183 -15.18 -5.22 -8.84
C GLY A 183 -15.91 -4.29 -7.88
N PHE A 184 -15.22 -3.73 -6.87
CA PHE A 184 -15.77 -2.76 -5.92
C PHE A 184 -15.42 -1.32 -6.28
N PHE A 185 -14.59 -1.09 -7.29
CA PHE A 185 -14.18 0.26 -7.68
C PHE A 185 -15.36 1.20 -7.93
N GLY A 186 -15.27 2.40 -7.34
CA GLY A 186 -16.26 3.46 -7.50
C GLY A 186 -17.61 3.21 -6.81
N ARG A 187 -17.76 2.10 -6.06
CA ARG A 187 -18.89 1.98 -5.14
C ARG A 187 -18.81 3.08 -4.08
N PRO A 188 -19.94 3.53 -3.50
CA PRO A 188 -19.94 4.67 -2.57
C PRO A 188 -18.95 4.55 -1.39
N SER A 189 -18.64 3.33 -0.96
CA SER A 189 -17.76 3.05 0.17
C SER A 189 -16.36 2.55 -0.24
N ASN A 190 -15.97 2.64 -1.51
CA ASN A 190 -14.71 2.11 -2.02
C ASN A 190 -13.95 3.13 -2.86
N VAL A 191 -12.64 2.91 -2.98
CA VAL A 191 -11.78 3.75 -3.80
C VAL A 191 -12.14 3.66 -5.29
N THR A 192 -11.86 4.74 -6.01
CA THR A 192 -11.94 4.80 -7.48
C THR A 192 -10.61 4.38 -8.10
N PRO A 193 -10.59 3.99 -9.39
CA PRO A 193 -9.33 3.69 -10.08
C PRO A 193 -8.34 4.86 -10.06
N ALA A 194 -8.82 6.11 -10.19
CA ALA A 194 -7.97 7.30 -10.14
C ALA A 194 -7.29 7.47 -8.78
N GLN A 195 -8.01 7.20 -7.69
CA GLN A 195 -7.45 7.24 -6.34
C GLN A 195 -6.40 6.14 -6.12
N VAL A 196 -6.61 4.94 -6.68
CA VAL A 196 -5.62 3.85 -6.63
C VAL A 196 -4.33 4.25 -7.36
N VAL A 197 -4.44 4.82 -8.56
CA VAL A 197 -3.28 5.31 -9.33
C VAL A 197 -2.54 6.42 -8.58
N GLU A 198 -3.27 7.36 -7.96
CA GLU A 198 -2.64 8.42 -7.17
C GLU A 198 -1.89 7.88 -5.96
N MET A 199 -2.50 6.99 -5.18
CA MET A 199 -1.85 6.37 -4.01
C MET A 199 -0.59 5.60 -4.44
N ASN A 200 -0.66 4.87 -5.55
CA ASN A 200 0.48 4.13 -6.08
C ASN A 200 1.65 5.03 -6.49
N ALA A 201 1.36 6.12 -7.21
CA ALA A 201 2.35 7.12 -7.58
C ALA A 201 3.03 7.80 -6.37
N ASN A 202 2.44 7.68 -5.17
CA ASN A 202 2.89 8.31 -3.94
C ASN A 202 3.36 7.31 -2.86
N GLY A 203 3.74 6.09 -3.27
CA GLY A 203 4.45 5.14 -2.41
C GLY A 203 3.57 4.12 -1.68
N ILE A 204 2.29 3.99 -2.05
CA ILE A 204 1.44 2.89 -1.61
C ILE A 204 1.54 1.75 -2.63
N GLU A 205 2.06 0.60 -2.23
CA GLU A 205 2.02 -0.59 -3.07
C GLU A 205 0.57 -1.08 -3.21
N ILE A 206 0.18 -1.48 -4.43
CA ILE A 206 -1.17 -1.97 -4.70
C ILE A 206 -1.11 -3.48 -4.93
N GLY A 207 -1.78 -4.22 -4.05
CA GLY A 207 -1.98 -5.66 -4.17
C GLY A 207 -3.40 -6.00 -4.62
N SER A 208 -3.58 -7.22 -5.12
CA SER A 208 -4.88 -7.72 -5.55
C SER A 208 -5.66 -8.38 -4.41
N HIS A 209 -6.97 -8.14 -4.37
CA HIS A 209 -7.91 -8.80 -3.44
C HIS A 209 -9.09 -9.44 -4.17
N THR A 210 -8.84 -10.04 -5.35
CA THR A 210 -9.82 -10.66 -6.26
C THR A 210 -10.77 -9.66 -6.95
N VAL A 211 -11.70 -10.17 -7.75
CA VAL A 211 -12.72 -9.36 -8.42
C VAL A 211 -13.88 -9.05 -7.48
N SER A 212 -14.36 -10.04 -6.72
CA SER A 212 -15.62 -9.91 -5.97
C SER A 212 -15.54 -10.40 -4.52
N HIS A 213 -14.33 -10.57 -3.97
CA HIS A 213 -14.07 -11.01 -2.60
C HIS A 213 -14.76 -12.35 -2.20
N PRO A 214 -14.73 -13.41 -3.04
CA PRO A 214 -15.31 -14.71 -2.68
C PRO A 214 -14.36 -15.51 -1.78
N ASP A 215 -14.92 -16.49 -1.06
CA ASP A 215 -14.13 -17.58 -0.48
C ASP A 215 -13.60 -18.48 -1.60
N LEU A 216 -12.31 -18.33 -1.91
CA LEU A 216 -11.64 -19.00 -3.03
C LEU A 216 -11.63 -20.53 -2.89
N THR A 217 -11.71 -21.05 -1.67
CA THR A 217 -11.67 -22.50 -1.42
C THR A 217 -12.95 -23.22 -1.85
N LYS A 218 -14.02 -22.46 -2.12
CA LYS A 218 -15.35 -22.96 -2.50
C LYS A 218 -15.63 -22.84 -4.00
N LEU A 219 -14.71 -22.28 -4.77
CA LEU A 219 -14.92 -21.99 -6.18
C LEU A 219 -14.60 -23.19 -7.08
N SER A 220 -15.23 -23.22 -8.25
CA SER A 220 -14.76 -24.05 -9.36
C SER A 220 -13.41 -23.54 -9.86
N GLY A 221 -12.61 -24.41 -10.49
CA GLY A 221 -11.31 -24.00 -11.04
C GLY A 221 -11.39 -22.83 -12.03
N ALA A 222 -12.43 -22.78 -12.87
CA ALA A 222 -12.62 -21.68 -13.82
C ALA A 222 -13.00 -20.35 -13.15
N GLU A 223 -13.82 -20.39 -12.09
CA GLU A 223 -14.16 -19.19 -11.33
C GLU A 223 -12.97 -18.70 -10.49
N LEU A 224 -12.23 -19.63 -9.86
CA LEU A 224 -11.00 -19.32 -9.14
C LEU A 224 -9.99 -18.59 -10.05
N GLN A 225 -9.73 -19.16 -11.24
CA GLN A 225 -8.80 -18.55 -12.20
C GLN A 225 -9.28 -17.16 -12.63
N ARG A 226 -10.57 -17.00 -12.94
CA ARG A 226 -11.14 -15.69 -13.31
C ARG A 226 -10.94 -14.65 -12.21
N GLN A 227 -11.21 -15.00 -10.95
CA GLN A 227 -11.06 -14.09 -9.82
C GLN A 227 -9.60 -13.60 -9.65
N LEU A 228 -8.62 -14.44 -9.97
CA LEU A 228 -7.20 -14.13 -9.87
C LEU A 228 -6.70 -13.33 -11.08
N ASP A 229 -7.04 -13.76 -12.29
CA ASP A 229 -6.53 -13.17 -13.54
C ASP A 229 -7.20 -11.82 -13.83
N ASP A 230 -8.53 -11.74 -13.76
CA ASP A 230 -9.24 -10.52 -14.13
C ASP A 230 -8.92 -9.38 -13.16
N SER A 231 -8.76 -9.68 -11.87
CA SER A 231 -8.35 -8.69 -10.87
C SER A 231 -6.95 -8.18 -11.13
N LYS A 232 -6.01 -9.06 -11.45
CA LYS A 232 -4.64 -8.69 -11.82
C LYS A 232 -4.61 -7.81 -13.07
N VAL A 233 -5.24 -8.27 -14.16
CA VAL A 233 -5.30 -7.55 -15.44
C VAL A 233 -5.92 -6.17 -15.25
N THR A 234 -6.99 -6.06 -14.46
CA THR A 234 -7.65 -4.78 -14.19
C THR A 234 -6.72 -3.80 -13.48
N LEU A 235 -5.95 -4.27 -12.49
CA LEU A 235 -5.01 -3.42 -11.76
C LEU A 235 -3.82 -3.03 -12.62
N GLU A 236 -3.20 -3.98 -13.31
CA GLU A 236 -2.05 -3.72 -14.18
C GLU A 236 -2.41 -2.74 -15.31
N ALA A 237 -3.65 -2.81 -15.82
CA ALA A 237 -4.13 -1.89 -16.85
C ALA A 237 -4.21 -0.42 -16.36
N ILE A 238 -4.58 -0.17 -15.10
CA ILE A 238 -4.65 1.20 -14.56
C ILE A 238 -3.31 1.68 -14.00
N LEU A 239 -2.48 0.78 -13.49
CA LEU A 239 -1.18 1.10 -12.88
C LEU A 239 -0.05 1.22 -13.91
N GLY A 240 -0.15 0.51 -15.03
CA GLY A 240 0.90 0.49 -16.06
C GLY A 240 2.15 -0.32 -15.67
N HIS A 241 2.11 -1.08 -14.58
CA HIS A 241 3.16 -1.98 -14.14
C HIS A 241 2.58 -3.28 -13.54
N PRO A 242 3.38 -4.35 -13.39
CA PRO A 242 2.90 -5.62 -12.84
C PRO A 242 2.37 -5.50 -11.39
N VAL A 243 1.38 -6.33 -11.05
CA VAL A 243 0.89 -6.52 -9.67
C VAL A 243 1.36 -7.87 -9.16
N LEU A 244 2.19 -7.85 -8.11
CA LEU A 244 2.93 -9.01 -7.64
C LEU A 244 2.37 -9.61 -6.35
N ASP A 245 1.59 -8.84 -5.59
CA ASP A 245 1.10 -9.25 -4.27
C ASP A 245 -0.40 -9.52 -4.25
N PHE A 246 -0.79 -10.51 -3.44
CA PHE A 246 -2.16 -10.97 -3.32
C PHE A 246 -2.58 -11.11 -1.85
N CYS A 247 -3.83 -10.80 -1.53
CA CYS A 247 -4.41 -11.11 -0.23
C CYS A 247 -5.60 -12.06 -0.41
N TYR A 248 -5.63 -13.17 0.34
CA TYR A 248 -6.74 -14.12 0.28
C TYR A 248 -7.98 -13.54 0.99
N PRO A 249 -9.14 -13.39 0.33
CA PRO A 249 -10.37 -12.96 0.98
C PRO A 249 -10.70 -13.79 2.22
N SER A 250 -10.95 -13.13 3.34
CA SER A 250 -11.17 -13.76 4.66
C SER A 250 -10.03 -14.67 5.15
N GLY A 251 -8.87 -14.69 4.47
CA GLY A 251 -7.78 -15.64 4.69
C GLY A 251 -8.10 -17.08 4.29
N ALA A 252 -9.13 -17.31 3.46
CA ALA A 252 -9.52 -18.64 3.03
C ALA A 252 -8.51 -19.18 2.00
N VAL A 253 -7.63 -20.07 2.46
CA VAL A 253 -6.52 -20.62 1.68
C VAL A 253 -6.43 -22.14 1.83
N ASN A 254 -6.05 -22.81 0.74
CA ASN A 254 -5.71 -24.23 0.71
C ASN A 254 -4.66 -24.47 -0.41
N PRO A 255 -4.05 -25.66 -0.51
CA PRO A 255 -2.99 -25.91 -1.50
C PRO A 255 -3.41 -25.69 -2.97
N ILE A 256 -4.69 -25.92 -3.31
CA ILE A 256 -5.22 -25.67 -4.66
C ILE A 256 -5.23 -24.17 -4.95
N VAL A 257 -5.72 -23.37 -4.00
CA VAL A 257 -5.77 -21.91 -4.11
C VAL A 257 -4.36 -21.31 -4.16
N VAL A 258 -3.43 -21.79 -3.33
CA VAL A 258 -2.01 -21.34 -3.37
C VAL A 258 -1.40 -21.60 -4.75
N HIS A 259 -1.60 -22.81 -5.29
CA HIS A 259 -1.09 -23.13 -6.63
C HIS A 259 -1.74 -22.25 -7.72
N ALA A 260 -3.03 -21.94 -7.61
CA ALA A 260 -3.70 -21.05 -8.55
C ALA A 260 -3.15 -19.61 -8.47
N VAL A 261 -2.89 -19.09 -7.27
CA VAL A 261 -2.26 -17.77 -7.07
C VAL A 261 -0.86 -17.72 -7.71
N GLN A 262 -0.06 -18.78 -7.54
CA GLN A 262 1.23 -18.92 -8.21
C GLN A 262 1.09 -18.95 -9.74
N ALA A 263 0.14 -19.72 -10.26
CA ALA A 263 -0.11 -19.85 -11.69
C ALA A 263 -0.59 -18.55 -12.34
N ALA A 264 -1.33 -17.70 -11.60
CA ALA A 264 -1.72 -16.34 -12.00
C ALA A 264 -0.52 -15.34 -11.96
N GLY A 265 0.67 -15.80 -11.58
CA GLY A 265 1.90 -15.03 -11.62
C GLY A 265 2.07 -14.01 -10.49
N TYR A 266 1.28 -14.11 -9.41
CA TYR A 266 1.60 -13.41 -8.16
C TYR A 266 2.90 -14.02 -7.59
N GLN A 267 3.68 -13.22 -6.85
CA GLN A 267 4.97 -13.62 -6.29
C GLN A 267 4.95 -13.79 -4.77
N SER A 268 3.99 -13.17 -4.10
CA SER A 268 3.74 -13.30 -2.66
C SER A 268 2.25 -13.13 -2.36
N ALA A 269 1.82 -13.66 -1.22
CA ALA A 269 0.47 -13.50 -0.74
C ALA A 269 0.34 -13.57 0.78
N THR A 270 -0.63 -12.84 1.33
CA THR A 270 -0.89 -12.77 2.78
C THR A 270 -2.22 -13.40 3.18
N THR A 271 -2.23 -14.04 4.36
CA THR A 271 -3.42 -14.69 4.95
C THR A 271 -3.97 -13.90 6.14
N THR A 272 -5.04 -14.40 6.77
CA THR A 272 -5.53 -13.91 8.08
C THR A 272 -5.22 -14.88 9.22
N HIS A 273 -4.46 -15.95 8.94
CA HIS A 273 -4.08 -16.92 9.96
C HIS A 273 -3.36 -16.21 11.10
N ALA A 274 -3.74 -16.52 12.34
CA ALA A 274 -3.04 -16.04 13.51
C ALA A 274 -1.58 -16.45 13.35
N GLY A 275 -0.66 -15.50 13.38
CA GLY A 275 0.64 -15.88 12.92
C GLY A 275 1.81 -15.05 13.36
N SER A 276 2.92 -15.70 13.04
CA SER A 276 4.29 -15.32 13.26
C SER A 276 4.60 -13.99 12.60
N THR A 277 5.52 -13.25 13.18
CA THR A 277 6.20 -12.15 12.48
C THR A 277 7.41 -12.66 11.69
N ALA A 278 7.79 -13.94 11.86
CA ALA A 278 8.89 -14.57 11.14
C ALA A 278 8.45 -15.02 9.74
N HIS A 279 9.13 -14.54 8.71
CA HIS A 279 8.83 -14.73 7.29
C HIS A 279 10.08 -15.16 6.50
N SER A 280 9.88 -15.89 5.42
CA SER A 280 10.93 -16.42 4.55
C SER A 280 10.50 -16.45 3.08
N ALA A 281 11.39 -16.89 2.20
CA ALA A 281 11.04 -17.17 0.80
C ALA A 281 10.10 -18.39 0.65
N ALA A 282 10.13 -19.33 1.60
CA ALA A 282 9.41 -20.59 1.52
C ALA A 282 7.90 -20.43 1.81
N ASP A 283 7.55 -19.53 2.72
CA ASP A 283 6.17 -19.24 3.15
C ASP A 283 5.58 -17.99 2.48
N ARG A 284 6.25 -17.41 1.48
CA ARG A 284 5.86 -16.11 0.88
C ARG A 284 4.48 -16.05 0.25
N TYR A 285 3.88 -17.19 -0.06
CA TYR A 285 2.49 -17.26 -0.55
C TYR A 285 1.46 -17.41 0.57
N GLU A 286 1.90 -17.50 1.82
CA GLU A 286 1.04 -17.67 2.97
C GLU A 286 1.52 -16.82 4.16
N TRP A 287 2.20 -15.70 3.89
CA TRP A 287 2.71 -14.82 4.96
C TRP A 287 1.58 -14.42 5.90
N THR A 288 1.82 -14.62 7.19
CA THR A 288 0.85 -14.33 8.23
C THR A 288 0.85 -12.86 8.61
N ARG A 289 -0.24 -12.40 9.21
CA ARG A 289 -0.43 -10.99 9.57
C ARG A 289 -0.84 -10.81 11.01
N VAL A 290 -0.44 -9.68 11.58
CA VAL A 290 -0.86 -9.20 12.89
C VAL A 290 -2.14 -8.40 12.72
N ARG A 291 -3.27 -8.97 13.16
CA ARG A 291 -4.56 -8.26 13.15
C ARG A 291 -4.50 -7.05 14.07
N VAL A 292 -4.87 -5.89 13.52
CA VAL A 292 -5.15 -4.67 14.29
C VAL A 292 -6.67 -4.56 14.45
N SER A 293 -7.13 -4.65 15.70
CA SER A 293 -8.55 -4.68 16.04
C SER A 293 -9.05 -3.31 16.49
N GLY A 294 -10.31 -3.01 16.16
CA GLY A 294 -10.98 -1.82 16.65
C GLY A 294 -11.02 -1.74 18.17
N GLY A 295 -10.64 -0.58 18.71
CA GLY A 295 -10.63 -0.31 20.15
C GLY A 295 -9.50 -0.97 20.94
N GLU A 296 -8.53 -1.65 20.29
CA GLU A 296 -7.40 -2.20 21.02
C GLU A 296 -6.54 -1.09 21.66
N PRO A 297 -6.09 -1.25 22.92
CA PRO A 297 -5.18 -0.28 23.53
C PRO A 297 -3.85 -0.21 22.78
N LEU A 298 -3.26 0.99 22.68
CA LEU A 298 -1.96 1.20 22.02
C LEU A 298 -0.84 0.30 22.59
N ALA A 299 -0.91 -0.05 23.88
CA ALA A 299 0.04 -0.97 24.49
C ALA A 299 -0.11 -2.42 24.00
N GLU A 300 -1.34 -2.85 23.71
CA GLU A 300 -1.61 -4.17 23.13
C GLU A 300 -1.15 -4.21 21.67
N PHE A 301 -1.45 -3.16 20.90
CA PHE A 301 -0.92 -2.96 19.56
C PHE A 301 0.60 -3.13 19.56
N ALA A 302 1.30 -2.36 20.41
CA ALA A 302 2.76 -2.40 20.53
C ALA A 302 3.30 -3.80 20.90
N ALA A 303 2.63 -4.51 21.81
CA ALA A 303 3.05 -5.85 22.22
C ALA A 303 2.91 -6.88 21.08
N ARG A 304 1.91 -6.73 20.21
CA ARG A 304 1.65 -7.64 19.08
C ARG A 304 2.68 -7.54 17.95
N LEU A 305 3.48 -6.46 17.88
CA LEU A 305 4.61 -6.40 16.94
C LEU A 305 5.72 -7.40 17.31
N GLY A 306 5.72 -7.94 18.53
CA GLY A 306 6.72 -8.91 18.97
C GLY A 306 8.13 -8.31 19.06
N SER A 307 9.14 -9.18 19.03
CA SER A 307 10.54 -8.77 19.11
C SER A 307 11.03 -8.23 17.77
N SER A 308 11.72 -7.09 17.79
CA SER A 308 12.35 -6.54 16.59
C SER A 308 13.47 -7.44 16.06
N GLU A 309 13.59 -7.54 14.74
CA GLU A 309 14.71 -8.23 14.09
C GLU A 309 16.06 -7.56 14.47
N PRO A 310 17.10 -8.34 14.80
CA PRO A 310 18.44 -7.81 15.02
C PRO A 310 18.98 -7.08 13.79
N SER A 311 19.46 -5.86 13.99
CA SER A 311 20.05 -5.02 12.94
C SER A 311 21.47 -4.60 13.31
N GLN A 312 22.22 -4.10 12.33
CA GLN A 312 23.59 -3.62 12.48
C GLN A 312 23.78 -2.29 11.72
N PRO A 313 24.68 -1.41 12.15
CA PRO A 313 25.03 -0.22 11.39
C PRO A 313 25.52 -0.56 9.98
N THR A 314 25.17 0.26 8.99
CA THR A 314 25.67 0.11 7.62
C THR A 314 27.21 0.19 7.56
N PRO A 315 27.90 -0.79 6.95
CA PRO A 315 29.35 -0.71 6.76
C PRO A 315 29.71 0.53 5.92
N GLY A 316 30.49 1.46 6.50
CA GLY A 316 30.94 2.69 5.82
C GLY A 316 30.43 3.99 6.44
N THR A 317 29.43 3.94 7.31
CA THR A 317 28.89 5.11 8.03
C THR A 317 29.49 5.23 9.43
N ALA A 318 30.81 5.00 9.56
CA ALA A 318 31.50 5.31 10.80
C ALA A 318 31.37 6.83 11.03
N ALA A 319 30.64 7.22 12.08
CA ALA A 319 30.65 8.59 12.55
C ALA A 319 32.12 9.02 12.72
N PRO A 320 32.53 10.23 12.29
CA PRO A 320 33.87 10.70 12.58
C PRO A 320 34.05 10.62 14.08
N VAL A 321 35.01 9.80 14.52
CA VAL A 321 35.42 9.73 15.91
C VAL A 321 35.85 11.15 16.26
N LEU A 322 35.03 11.86 17.04
CA LEU A 322 35.45 13.11 17.64
C LEU A 322 36.64 12.75 18.53
N SER A 323 37.83 13.03 18.02
CA SER A 323 39.07 12.98 18.78
C SER A 323 38.83 13.76 20.06
N THR A 324 38.84 13.06 21.19
CA THR A 324 38.73 13.65 22.51
C THR A 324 39.78 14.74 22.63
N GLY A 325 39.31 15.96 22.86
CA GLY A 325 40.12 17.16 22.80
C GLY A 325 41.40 17.02 23.62
N GLN A 326 42.53 17.33 22.97
CA GLN A 326 43.68 17.81 23.72
C GLN A 326 43.25 19.06 24.51
N PRO A 327 43.61 19.19 25.79
CA PRO A 327 43.34 20.41 26.53
C PRO A 327 44.04 21.58 25.85
N LEU A 328 43.26 22.62 25.54
CA LEU A 328 43.74 23.89 25.03
C LEU A 328 44.85 24.42 25.95
N ARG A 329 46.07 24.56 25.40
CA ARG A 329 47.15 25.29 26.05
C ARG A 329 46.73 26.76 26.21
N PRO A 330 46.93 27.39 27.38
CA PRO A 330 46.66 28.82 27.52
C PRO A 330 47.61 29.65 26.64
N PRO A 331 47.17 30.80 26.12
CA PRO A 331 47.96 31.61 25.22
C PRO A 331 49.21 32.18 25.92
N LEU A 332 50.35 32.06 25.23
CA LEU A 332 51.63 32.62 25.64
C LEU A 332 51.54 34.14 25.73
N ARG A 333 51.92 34.65 26.90
CA ARG A 333 52.06 36.07 27.23
C ARG A 333 53.23 36.66 26.42
N GLN A 334 52.94 37.44 25.38
CA GLN A 334 53.99 38.18 24.68
C GLN A 334 54.38 39.45 25.46
N GLY A 335 55.70 39.66 25.51
CA GLY A 335 56.38 40.60 26.39
C GLY A 335 56.28 42.07 26.00
N ARG A 336 56.63 42.89 26.99
CA ARG A 336 56.80 44.34 26.90
C ARG A 336 57.96 44.70 25.96
N GLY A 337 57.75 45.75 25.15
CA GLY A 337 58.78 46.54 24.49
C GLY A 337 58.45 48.05 24.59
N PRO A 338 59.44 48.95 24.57
CA PRO A 338 59.41 50.17 25.39
C PRO A 338 58.86 51.43 24.71
N ALA A 339 58.60 52.42 25.56
CA ALA A 339 58.05 53.75 25.29
C ALA A 339 58.87 54.61 24.29
N ARG A 340 58.15 55.42 23.49
CA ARG A 340 58.60 56.73 22.99
C ARG A 340 57.44 57.73 22.94
N VAL A 341 57.80 58.98 23.27
CA VAL A 341 57.00 60.20 23.50
C VAL A 341 56.84 61.01 22.19
N PRO A 342 55.86 61.95 22.06
CA PRO A 342 55.20 62.33 20.80
C PRO A 342 55.70 63.68 20.23
N PRO A 343 55.05 64.19 19.16
CA PRO A 343 54.77 65.63 19.15
C PRO A 343 53.38 66.06 18.57
N VAL A 344 52.81 67.06 19.26
CA VAL A 344 52.29 68.36 18.76
C VAL A 344 51.00 68.41 17.91
N LEU A 345 50.01 69.14 18.47
CA LEU A 345 48.77 69.67 17.86
C LEU A 345 49.05 70.76 16.81
N PRO A 346 48.05 71.10 15.97
CA PRO A 346 47.40 72.39 16.22
C PRO A 346 45.87 72.40 16.10
N THR A 347 45.32 73.36 16.83
CA THR A 347 43.95 73.86 16.99
C THR A 347 43.32 74.50 15.75
N TRP A 348 42.00 74.36 15.57
CA TRP A 348 40.99 75.37 15.10
C TRP A 348 39.62 74.83 15.60
N GLY A 349 38.78 75.48 16.43
CA GLY A 349 38.10 76.78 16.30
C GLY A 349 37.07 76.73 15.16
N ALA A 350 35.78 77.06 15.23
CA ALA A 350 34.79 77.43 16.24
C ALA A 350 33.41 77.56 15.50
N LEU A 351 32.29 77.57 16.25
CA LEU A 351 30.98 78.23 15.97
C LEU A 351 29.95 77.60 14.97
N THR A 352 28.86 77.08 15.55
CA THR A 352 27.41 77.49 15.48
C THR A 352 26.89 78.28 14.26
N PRO A 353 25.57 78.25 13.93
CA PRO A 353 24.47 78.70 14.81
C PRO A 353 23.71 77.60 15.55
#